data_AF-U6N8T8-F1
#
_entry.id   AF-U6N8T8-F1
#
_cell.length_a   1.000
_cell.length_b   1.000
_cell.length_c   1.000
_cell.angle_alpha   90.00
_cell.angle_beta   90.00
_cell.angle_gamma   90.00
#
_symmetry.space_group_name_H-M   'P 1'
#
loop_
_entity.id
_entity.type
_entity.pdbx_description
1 polymer ?
#
loop_
_entity_poly.entity_id
_entity_poly.type
_entity_poly.pdbx_seq_one_letter_code
_entity_poly.pdbx_strand_id
1 'polypeptide(L)'
;MSTICVCPKGCGWPGEELLKDELAMGRTQITEEELEAFLYLQRTSFTPDRYDVFQHNCNHFSQSLLRFLGAKPLPTYIATLPDRVLETVLGRIVRPIVDASVSLRKLELRKSQTLNPKP
;
A
#
# COMPACT_ATOMS: atom_id res chain seq x y z
N MET A 1 10.67 9.55 4.50
CA MET A 1 10.63 8.08 4.35
C MET A 1 9.35 7.69 3.60
N SER A 2 9.41 6.79 2.62
CA SER A 2 8.23 6.27 1.89
C SER A 2 7.92 4.83 2.30
N THR A 3 6.65 4.42 2.18
CA THR A 3 6.19 3.03 2.35
C THR A 3 6.28 2.21 1.07
N ILE A 4 6.57 2.82 -0.08
CA ILE A 4 6.76 2.11 -1.34
C ILE A 4 8.05 1.30 -1.24
N CYS A 5 7.94 0.00 -1.50
CA CYS A 5 9.04 -0.94 -1.58
C CYS A 5 9.05 -1.57 -2.97
N VAL A 6 10.21 -1.57 -3.62
CA VAL A 6 10.45 -2.32 -4.86
C VAL A 6 11.37 -3.47 -4.48
N CYS A 7 10.94 -4.69 -4.74
CA CYS A 7 11.67 -5.90 -4.39
C CYS A 7 11.30 -7.04 -5.35
N PRO A 8 12.12 -8.09 -5.44
CA PRO A 8 11.74 -9.30 -6.14
C PRO A 8 10.42 -9.87 -5.59
N LYS A 9 9.67 -10.55 -6.46
CA LYS A 9 8.42 -11.21 -6.09
C LYS A 9 8.65 -12.12 -4.87
N GLY A 10 7.75 -12.04 -3.88
CA GLY A 10 7.82 -12.84 -2.65
C GLY A 10 8.76 -12.30 -1.56
N CYS A 11 9.65 -11.34 -1.86
CA CYS A 11 10.54 -10.76 -0.85
C CYS A 11 9.90 -9.61 -0.05
N GLY A 12 8.81 -9.03 -0.55
CA GLY A 12 8.01 -8.03 0.16
C GLY A 12 6.98 -8.67 1.09
N TRP A 13 6.42 -7.89 2.03
CA TRP A 13 5.27 -8.33 2.81
C TRP A 13 4.14 -8.84 1.89
N PRO A 14 3.49 -9.98 2.18
CA PRO A 14 3.62 -10.79 3.40
C PRO A 14 4.70 -11.89 3.37
N GLY A 15 5.50 -11.97 2.31
CA GLY A 15 6.44 -13.06 2.07
C GLY A 15 5.88 -14.08 1.07
N GLU A 16 6.77 -14.85 0.43
CA GLU A 16 6.42 -15.82 -0.61
C GLU A 16 5.43 -16.89 -0.13
N GLU A 17 5.62 -17.43 1.07
CA GLU A 17 4.76 -18.48 1.65
C GLU A 17 3.30 -18.03 1.86
N LEU A 18 3.10 -16.72 2.08
CA LEU A 18 1.78 -16.13 2.32
C LEU A 18 1.17 -15.52 1.04
N LEU A 19 1.89 -15.58 -0.08
CA LEU A 19 1.38 -15.15 -1.39
C LEU A 19 0.50 -16.25 -1.97
N LYS A 20 -0.82 -16.06 -1.89
CA LYS A 20 -1.81 -17.09 -2.24
C LYS A 20 -2.38 -16.98 -3.65
N ASP A 21 -2.23 -15.83 -4.29
CA ASP A 21 -2.90 -15.53 -5.56
C ASP A 21 -2.06 -14.56 -6.40
N GLU A 22 -2.21 -14.67 -7.72
CA GLU A 22 -1.54 -13.83 -8.71
C GLU A 22 -2.48 -13.54 -9.88
N LEU A 23 -2.63 -12.26 -10.20
CA LEU A 23 -3.56 -11.79 -11.22
C LEU A 23 -2.79 -11.09 -12.33
N ALA A 24 -2.91 -11.60 -13.56
CA ALA A 24 -2.35 -10.96 -14.73
C ALA A 24 -3.16 -9.69 -15.10
N MET A 25 -2.56 -8.51 -14.90
CA MET A 25 -3.24 -7.22 -15.11
C MET A 25 -3.14 -6.68 -16.53
N GLY A 26 -2.29 -7.27 -17.38
CA GLY A 26 -2.15 -6.93 -18.80
C GLY A 26 -0.70 -6.64 -19.19
N ARG A 27 -0.54 -5.82 -20.23
CA ARG A 27 0.75 -5.33 -20.73
C ARG A 27 0.71 -3.81 -20.76
N THR A 28 1.87 -3.18 -20.69
CA THR A 28 2.02 -1.73 -20.75
C THR A 28 3.06 -1.36 -21.81
N GLN A 29 2.97 -0.15 -22.35
CA GLN A 29 4.00 0.45 -23.22
C GLN A 29 4.88 1.44 -22.44
N ILE A 30 4.56 1.68 -21.17
CA ILE A 30 5.34 2.54 -20.28
C ILE A 30 6.72 1.94 -20.07
N THR A 31 7.76 2.76 -20.21
CA THR A 31 9.15 2.31 -20.02
C THR A 31 9.51 2.17 -18.54
N GLU A 32 10.63 1.51 -18.27
CA GLU A 32 11.13 1.38 -16.90
C GLU A 32 11.46 2.74 -16.29
N GLU A 33 12.08 3.65 -17.06
CA GLU A 33 12.43 5.00 -16.61
C GLU A 33 11.18 5.83 -16.28
N GLU A 34 10.12 5.72 -17.09
CA GLU A 34 8.85 6.39 -16.82
C GLU A 34 8.19 5.85 -15.53
N LEU A 35 8.26 4.53 -15.32
CA LEU A 35 7.78 3.91 -14.09
C LEU A 35 8.58 4.35 -12.86
N GLU A 36 9.90 4.40 -12.95
CA GLU A 36 10.76 4.89 -11.86
C GLU A 36 10.44 6.34 -11.51
N ALA A 37 10.25 7.21 -12.50
CA ALA A 37 9.85 8.60 -12.31
C ALA A 37 8.48 8.70 -11.61
N PHE A 38 7.50 7.90 -12.05
CA PHE A 38 6.20 7.81 -11.38
C PHE A 38 6.34 7.38 -9.91
N LEU A 39 7.08 6.29 -9.66
CA LEU A 39 7.30 5.78 -8.31
C LEU A 39 7.97 6.84 -7.43
N TYR A 40 8.99 7.54 -7.94
CA TYR A 40 9.66 8.62 -7.23
C TYR A 40 8.69 9.71 -6.78
N LEU A 41 7.80 10.17 -7.68
CA LEU A 41 6.78 11.17 -7.34
C LEU A 41 5.80 10.65 -6.29
N GLN A 42 5.35 9.40 -6.42
CA GLN A 42 4.39 8.78 -5.49
C GLN A 42 4.96 8.59 -4.08
N ARG A 43 6.29 8.52 -3.90
CA ARG A 43 6.92 8.35 -2.57
C ARG A 43 6.51 9.41 -1.55
N THR A 44 6.20 10.62 -2.00
CA THR A 44 5.74 11.73 -1.15
C THR A 44 4.30 11.56 -0.66
N SER A 45 3.48 10.82 -1.42
CA SER A 45 2.07 10.54 -1.12
C SER A 45 1.90 9.25 -0.31
N PHE A 46 2.78 8.28 -0.51
CA PHE A 46 2.79 7.01 0.22
C PHE A 46 3.92 7.00 1.25
N THR A 47 3.63 7.62 2.39
CA THR A 47 4.51 7.70 3.55
C THR A 47 3.90 6.99 4.75
N PRO A 48 4.70 6.60 5.75
CA PRO A 48 4.16 5.97 6.96
C PRO A 48 3.07 6.83 7.62
N ASP A 49 3.25 8.15 7.66
CA ASP A 49 2.30 9.06 8.31
C ASP A 49 0.96 9.12 7.58
N ARG A 50 0.97 9.03 6.24
CA ARG A 50 -0.23 9.10 5.40
C ARG A 50 -0.94 7.76 5.23
N TYR A 51 -0.33 6.65 5.65
CA TYR A 51 -0.94 5.33 5.51
C TYR A 51 -2.20 5.20 6.38
N ASP A 52 -3.32 4.82 5.76
CA ASP A 52 -4.59 4.49 6.42
C ASP A 52 -5.07 3.15 5.88
N VAL A 53 -5.35 2.20 6.78
CA VAL A 53 -5.70 0.82 6.42
C VAL A 53 -6.94 0.73 5.55
N PHE A 54 -7.85 1.70 5.64
CA PHE A 54 -9.12 1.68 4.92
C PHE A 54 -9.15 2.64 3.73
N GLN A 55 -8.50 3.81 3.85
CA GLN A 55 -8.68 4.93 2.91
C GLN A 55 -7.41 5.30 2.12
N HIS A 56 -6.23 4.83 2.53
CA HIS A 56 -4.97 5.14 1.82
C HIS A 56 -3.90 4.07 2.09
N ASN A 57 -4.12 2.90 1.50
CA ASN A 57 -3.34 1.68 1.72
C ASN A 57 -2.66 1.18 0.43
N CYS A 58 -2.11 -0.04 0.48
CA CYS A 58 -1.51 -0.69 -0.68
C CYS A 58 -2.46 -0.81 -1.89
N ASN A 59 -3.76 -1.03 -1.69
CA ASN A 59 -4.73 -1.14 -2.78
C ASN A 59 -4.90 0.18 -3.53
N HIS A 60 -4.88 1.31 -2.80
CA HIS A 60 -4.96 2.65 -3.40
C HIS A 60 -3.71 2.97 -4.21
N PHE A 61 -2.53 2.56 -3.72
CA PHE A 61 -1.29 2.61 -4.48
C PHE A 61 -1.38 1.77 -5.76
N SER A 62 -1.75 0.48 -5.63
CA SER A 62 -1.90 -0.44 -6.77
C SER A 62 -2.88 0.10 -7.80
N GLN A 63 -4.00 0.69 -7.39
CA GLN A 63 -4.96 1.27 -8.34
C GLN A 63 -4.37 2.47 -9.10
N SER A 64 -3.63 3.36 -8.43
CA SER A 64 -2.93 4.48 -9.08
C SER A 64 -1.85 3.99 -10.04
N LEU A 65 -1.09 2.97 -9.64
CA LEU A 65 -0.08 2.35 -10.49
C LEU A 65 -0.71 1.71 -11.73
N LEU A 66 -1.78 0.93 -11.57
CA LEU A 66 -2.47 0.29 -12.70
C LEU A 66 -3.05 1.31 -13.69
N ARG A 67 -3.61 2.43 -13.19
CA ARG A 67 -4.07 3.53 -14.05
C ARG A 67 -2.92 4.15 -14.83
N PHE A 68 -1.79 4.43 -14.16
CA PHE A 68 -0.61 4.99 -14.80
C PHE A 68 -0.07 4.07 -15.90
N LEU A 69 -0.03 2.75 -15.64
CA LEU A 69 0.43 1.75 -16.60
C LEU A 69 -0.54 1.52 -17.77
N GLY A 70 -1.74 2.12 -17.75
CA GLY A 70 -2.80 1.84 -18.74
C GLY A 70 -3.33 0.41 -18.67
N ALA A 71 -3.18 -0.25 -17.52
CA ALA A 71 -3.59 -1.63 -17.31
C ALA A 71 -5.08 -1.74 -16.92
N LYS A 72 -5.57 -2.98 -16.77
CA LYS A 72 -6.91 -3.21 -16.24
C LYS A 72 -7.06 -2.58 -14.85
N PRO A 73 -8.25 -2.05 -14.51
CA PRO A 73 -8.49 -1.52 -13.17
C PRO A 73 -8.34 -2.62 -12.11
N LEU A 74 -7.96 -2.22 -10.90
CA LEU A 74 -7.91 -3.14 -9.75
C LEU A 74 -9.28 -3.82 -9.58
N PRO A 75 -9.34 -5.16 -9.42
CA PRO A 75 -10.60 -5.86 -9.26
C PRO A 75 -11.45 -5.29 -8.12
N THR A 76 -12.76 -5.13 -8.37
CA THR A 76 -13.68 -4.46 -7.45
C THR A 76 -13.70 -5.08 -6.06
N TYR A 77 -13.62 -6.41 -5.96
CA TYR A 77 -13.62 -7.10 -4.66
C TYR A 77 -12.38 -6.77 -3.81
N ILE A 78 -11.28 -6.31 -4.40
CA ILE A 78 -10.09 -5.83 -3.69
C ILE A 78 -10.26 -4.34 -3.37
N ALA A 79 -10.66 -3.56 -4.37
CA ALA A 79 -10.81 -2.11 -4.25
C ALA A 79 -11.84 -1.70 -3.17
N THR A 80 -12.98 -2.40 -3.10
CA THR A 80 -14.08 -2.09 -2.16
C THR A 80 -14.04 -2.95 -0.90
N LEU A 81 -12.95 -3.70 -0.67
CA LEU A 81 -12.82 -4.51 0.54
C LEU A 81 -12.95 -3.68 1.83
N PRO A 82 -12.31 -2.50 1.95
CA PRO A 82 -12.46 -1.67 3.15
C PRO A 82 -13.91 -1.28 3.42
N ASP A 83 -14.64 -0.85 2.39
CA ASP A 83 -16.03 -0.40 2.50
C ASP A 83 -16.92 -1.54 2.97
N ARG A 84 -16.79 -2.72 2.36
CA ARG A 84 -17.56 -3.92 2.75
C ARG A 84 -17.30 -4.33 4.20
N VAL A 85 -16.06 -4.15 4.70
CA VAL A 85 -15.76 -4.39 6.11
C VAL A 85 -16.50 -3.36 6.98
N LEU A 86 -16.38 -2.06 6.65
CA LEU A 86 -16.97 -0.96 7.44
C LEU A 86 -18.51 -0.91 7.39
N GLU A 87 -19.13 -1.48 6.37
CA GLU A 87 -20.59 -1.64 6.28
C GLU A 87 -21.13 -2.60 7.36
N THR A 88 -20.30 -3.53 7.86
CA THR A 88 -20.69 -4.46 8.93
C THR A 88 -20.65 -3.81 10.31
N VAL A 89 -21.48 -4.31 11.23
CA VAL A 89 -21.47 -3.89 12.65
C VAL A 89 -20.09 -4.13 13.27
N LEU A 90 -19.50 -5.30 13.00
CA LEU A 90 -18.18 -5.66 13.52
C LEU A 90 -17.09 -4.72 12.97
N GLY A 91 -17.11 -4.41 11.68
CA GLY A 91 -16.12 -3.52 11.08
C GLY A 91 -16.14 -2.12 11.67
N ARG A 92 -17.32 -1.57 11.98
CA ARG A 92 -17.42 -0.27 12.68
C ARG A 92 -16.83 -0.32 14.09
N ILE A 93 -16.99 -1.42 14.81
CA ILE A 93 -16.40 -1.62 16.15
C ILE A 93 -14.87 -1.79 16.06
N VAL A 94 -14.39 -2.50 15.04
CA VAL A 94 -12.95 -2.81 14.87
C VAL A 94 -12.15 -1.62 14.34
N ARG A 95 -12.78 -0.73 13.55
CA ARG A 95 -12.12 0.46 12.99
C ARG A 95 -11.25 1.24 13.99
N PRO A 96 -11.76 1.71 15.14
CA PRO A 96 -10.94 2.46 16.11
C PRO A 96 -9.77 1.65 16.67
N ILE A 97 -9.92 0.33 16.82
CA ILE A 97 -8.85 -0.56 17.30
C ILE A 97 -7.72 -0.61 16.28
N VAL A 98 -8.06 -0.80 14.99
CA VAL A 98 -7.08 -0.81 13.89
C VAL A 98 -6.37 0.54 13.78
N ASP A 99 -7.11 1.65 13.85
CA ASP A 99 -6.52 2.99 13.79
C ASP A 99 -5.54 3.24 14.95
N ALA A 100 -5.87 2.77 16.16
CA ALA A 100 -4.98 2.85 17.32
C ALA A 100 -3.71 2.01 17.12
N SER A 101 -3.82 0.76 16.65
CA SER A 101 -2.67 -0.10 16.36
C SER A 101 -1.75 0.51 15.30
N VAL A 102 -2.33 1.05 14.23
CA VAL A 102 -1.58 1.73 13.16
C VAL A 102 -0.87 2.98 13.70
N SER A 103 -1.56 3.76 14.55
CA SER A 103 -0.98 4.97 15.16
C SER A 103 0.21 4.64 16.06
N LEU A 104 0.12 3.58 16.87
CA LEU A 104 1.25 3.08 17.66
C LEU A 104 2.42 2.69 16.76
N ARG A 105 2.16 1.97 15.66
CA ARG A 105 3.20 1.59 14.71
C ARG A 105 3.87 2.79 14.06
N LYS A 106 3.11 3.83 13.70
CA LYS A 106 3.65 5.10 13.19
C LYS A 106 4.59 5.76 14.21
N LEU A 107 4.21 5.77 15.50
CA LEU A 107 5.05 6.31 16.57
C LEU A 107 6.36 5.52 16.75
N GLU A 108 6.32 4.19 16.70
CA GLU A 108 7.53 3.35 16.74
C GLU A 108 8.48 3.65 15.58
N LEU A 109 7.94 3.77 14.36
CA LEU A 109 8.74 4.10 13.19
C LEU A 109 9.42 5.46 13.33
N ARG A 110 8.71 6.47 13.86
CA ARG A 110 9.29 7.80 14.15
C ARG A 110 10.43 7.71 15.16
N LYS A 111 10.25 6.97 16.27
CA LYS A 111 11.31 6.76 17.28
C LYS A 111 12.55 6.08 16.69
N SER A 112 12.36 5.08 15.82
CA SER A 112 13.49 4.39 15.18
C SER A 112 14.32 5.31 14.28
N GLN A 113 13.68 6.28 13.61
CA GLN A 113 14.36 7.27 12.77
C GLN A 113 15.13 8.31 13.58
N THR A 114 14.63 8.68 14.77
CA THR A 114 15.35 9.60 15.66
C THR A 114 16.54 8.95 16.37
N LEU A 115 16.47 7.64 16.61
CA LEU A 115 17.53 6.86 17.28
C LEU A 115 18.65 6.44 16.32
N ASN A 116 18.33 6.23 15.04
CA ASN A 116 19.29 5.92 13.99
C ASN A 116 19.09 6.89 12.81
N PRO A 117 19.62 8.12 12.89
CA PRO A 117 19.63 8.99 11.72
C PRO A 117 20.44 8.28 10.63
N LYS A 118 19.78 7.96 9.50
CA LYS A 118 20.53 7.53 8.30
C LYS A 118 21.50 8.66 7.93
N PRO A 119 22.75 8.34 7.53
CA PRO A 119 23.67 9.35 7.01
C PRO A 119 23.10 10.06 5.79
#